data_AF-A0A150HHN1-F1
#
_entry.id   AF-A0A150HHN1-F1
#
_cell.length_a   1.000
_cell.length_b   1.000
_cell.length_c   1.000
_cell.angle_alpha   90.00
_cell.angle_beta   90.00
_cell.angle_gamma   90.00
#
_symmetry.space_group_name_H-M   'P 1'
#
loop_
_entity.id
_entity.type
_entity.pdbx_description
1 polymer ?
#
loop_
_entity_poly.entity_id
_entity_poly.type
_entity_poly.pdbx_seq_one_letter_code
_entity_poly.pdbx_strand_id
1 'polypeptide(L)'
;MLGGIPQEHGEKVADFATYPAAQKAVSQLVEADIPARDIAIVGHGLRSVETVTGRLGYAAAARSGAVNGILLGLLFSAIFVLGTPNAAIQLFIGVMLVGIALGMLMSIITYSIVRRRRDYTSITQVLADRYEVTVLPRSIHRAREVVGRTVAPAAAHRPPTAPVSAATPDTSTPPQYGERVDPPQYGERLAPPTTSPGEPATAPTDDAAVGDGGEQGPTPPER
;
A
#
# COMPACT_ATOMS: atom_id res chain seq x y z
N MET A 1 -2.50 26.25 17.56
CA MET A 1 -1.90 25.01 18.07
C MET A 1 -2.56 24.68 19.40
N LEU A 2 -3.63 23.88 19.37
CA LEU A 2 -4.32 23.42 20.58
C LEU A 2 -3.72 22.06 20.94
N GLY A 3 -2.53 22.08 21.55
CA GLY A 3 -1.98 20.90 22.21
C GLY A 3 -2.81 20.67 23.46
N GLY A 4 -3.98 20.02 23.30
CA GLY A 4 -4.70 19.49 24.44
C GLY A 4 -3.76 18.58 25.21
N ILE A 5 -3.59 18.85 26.50
CA ILE A 5 -3.01 17.89 27.43
C ILE A 5 -3.65 16.52 27.11
N PRO A 6 -2.85 15.48 26.78
CA PRO A 6 -3.42 14.16 26.54
C PRO A 6 -4.22 13.81 27.79
N GLN A 7 -5.55 13.71 27.65
CA GLN A 7 -6.38 13.27 28.76
C GLN A 7 -5.83 11.92 29.20
N GLU A 8 -5.64 11.77 30.51
CA GLU A 8 -4.98 10.62 31.11
C GLU A 8 -5.40 9.34 30.39
N HIS A 9 -4.46 8.76 29.66
CA HIS A 9 -4.69 7.54 28.92
C HIS A 9 -5.09 6.51 29.98
N GLY A 10 -6.31 5.99 29.86
CA GLY A 10 -6.83 5.00 30.78
C GLY A 10 -5.92 3.78 30.85
N GLU A 11 -6.28 2.81 31.68
CA GLU A 11 -5.49 1.59 31.78
C GLU A 11 -5.66 0.77 30.49
N LYS A 12 -4.55 0.23 30.00
CA LYS A 12 -4.50 -0.61 28.81
C LYS A 12 -5.28 -1.91 29.01
N VAL A 13 -6.14 -2.23 28.05
CA VAL A 13 -6.96 -3.45 28.05
C VAL A 13 -6.46 -4.46 27.03
N ALA A 14 -6.05 -4.00 25.85
CA ALA A 14 -5.58 -4.87 24.77
C ALA A 14 -4.65 -4.16 23.78
N ASP A 15 -3.78 -4.94 23.12
CA ASP A 15 -2.90 -4.52 22.02
C ASP A 15 -3.40 -5.04 20.68
N PHE A 16 -3.22 -4.23 19.64
CA PHE A 16 -3.56 -4.57 18.27
C PHE A 16 -2.49 -4.08 17.29
N ALA A 17 -2.20 -4.89 16.28
CA ALA A 17 -1.28 -4.50 15.21
C ALA A 17 -1.89 -3.52 14.21
N THR A 18 -3.21 -3.50 14.08
CA THR A 18 -3.92 -2.70 13.07
C THR A 18 -5.05 -1.90 13.68
N TYR A 19 -5.31 -0.71 13.13
CA TYR A 19 -6.41 0.15 13.56
C TYR A 19 -7.79 -0.53 13.46
N PRO A 20 -8.13 -1.27 12.37
CA PRO A 20 -9.43 -1.95 12.29
C PRO A 20 -9.64 -3.01 13.38
N ALA A 21 -8.57 -3.71 13.80
CA ALA A 21 -8.67 -4.67 14.90
C ALA A 21 -8.94 -3.97 16.24
N ALA A 22 -8.28 -2.83 16.49
CA ALA A 22 -8.56 -2.00 17.65
C ALA A 22 -10.00 -1.45 17.62
N GLN A 23 -10.48 -0.99 16.46
CA GLN A 23 -11.85 -0.50 16.30
C GLN A 23 -12.89 -1.59 16.61
N LYS A 24 -12.64 -2.83 16.17
CA LYS A 24 -13.52 -3.97 16.49
C LYS A 24 -13.60 -4.23 17.99
N ALA A 25 -12.46 -4.15 18.70
CA ALA A 25 -12.44 -4.28 20.15
C ALA A 25 -13.20 -3.14 20.84
N VAL A 26 -13.08 -1.90 20.36
CA VAL A 26 -13.89 -0.78 20.85
C VAL A 26 -15.38 -1.04 20.63
N SER A 27 -15.78 -1.54 19.46
CA SER A 27 -17.18 -1.91 19.21
C SER A 27 -17.70 -2.96 20.20
N GLN A 28 -16.90 -3.98 20.52
CA GLN A 28 -17.28 -5.00 21.51
C GLN A 28 -17.41 -4.44 22.92
N LEU A 29 -16.51 -3.52 23.32
CA LEU A 29 -16.59 -2.85 24.62
C LEU A 29 -17.87 -2.00 24.72
N VAL A 30 -18.21 -1.27 23.65
CA VAL A 30 -19.44 -0.46 23.59
C VAL A 30 -20.70 -1.33 23.62
N GLU A 31 -20.69 -2.47 22.91
CA GLU A 31 -21.77 -3.45 22.94
C GLU A 31 -21.97 -4.06 24.33
N ALA A 32 -20.90 -4.17 25.11
CA ALA A 32 -20.94 -4.58 26.51
C ALA A 32 -21.28 -3.43 27.49
N ASP A 33 -21.90 -2.36 27.00
CA ASP A 33 -22.40 -1.22 27.79
C ASP A 33 -21.30 -0.42 28.52
N ILE A 34 -20.11 -0.36 27.92
CA ILE A 34 -19.02 0.50 28.37
C ILE A 34 -19.13 1.85 27.65
N PRO A 35 -19.19 2.99 28.37
CA PRO A 35 -19.35 4.29 27.74
C PRO A 35 -18.23 4.58 26.73
N ALA A 36 -18.58 4.92 25.49
CA ALA A 36 -17.59 5.19 24.43
C ALA A 36 -16.61 6.32 24.78
N ARG A 37 -17.06 7.31 25.56
CA ARG A 37 -16.21 8.40 26.10
C ARG A 37 -15.12 7.93 27.06
N ASP A 38 -15.23 6.71 27.58
CA ASP A 38 -14.25 6.11 28.50
C ASP A 38 -13.19 5.30 27.77
N ILE A 39 -13.33 5.11 26.46
CA ILE A 39 -12.49 4.24 25.65
C ILE A 39 -11.64 5.13 24.72
N ALA A 40 -10.33 4.87 24.66
CA ALA A 40 -9.42 5.53 23.74
C ALA A 40 -8.57 4.51 22.99
N ILE A 41 -8.25 4.82 21.73
CA ILE A 41 -7.29 4.09 20.92
C ILE A 41 -6.00 4.92 20.86
N VAL A 42 -4.92 4.38 21.39
CA VAL A 42 -3.61 5.03 21.46
C VAL A 42 -2.68 4.39 20.45
N GLY A 43 -2.27 5.14 19.43
CA GLY A 43 -1.26 4.70 18.48
C GLY A 43 0.15 4.95 19.02
N HIS A 44 0.99 3.91 19.03
CA HIS A 44 2.38 4.00 19.44
C HIS A 44 3.32 3.80 18.26
N GLY A 45 4.54 4.35 18.37
CA GLY A 45 5.53 4.26 17.30
C GLY A 45 5.03 4.97 16.05
N LEU A 46 4.62 6.24 16.19
CA LEU A 46 4.15 7.02 15.05
C LEU A 46 5.32 7.28 14.09
N ARG A 47 5.20 6.77 12.88
CA ARG A 47 6.11 7.02 11.78
C ARG A 47 5.42 7.90 10.76
N SER A 48 6.03 9.04 10.47
CA SER A 48 5.62 9.89 9.36
C SER A 48 6.26 9.33 8.09
N VAL A 49 5.44 8.78 7.20
CA VAL A 49 5.87 8.34 5.88
C VAL A 49 5.53 9.44 4.87
N GLU A 50 6.55 9.96 4.21
CA GLU A 50 6.38 10.87 3.10
C GLU A 50 6.34 10.07 1.79
N THR A 51 5.13 9.78 1.31
CA THR A 51 4.96 9.03 0.06
C THR A 51 5.03 9.99 -1.12
N VAL A 52 6.09 9.88 -1.91
CA VAL A 52 6.22 10.63 -3.17
C VAL A 52 5.23 10.04 -4.18
N THR A 53 4.11 10.73 -4.39
CA THR A 53 3.02 10.27 -5.26
C THR A 53 3.35 10.46 -6.75
N GLY A 54 4.34 11.30 -7.07
CA GLY A 54 4.84 11.46 -8.42
C GLY A 54 5.49 12.82 -8.68
N ARG A 55 5.87 13.05 -9.93
CA ARG A 55 6.43 14.33 -10.37
C ARG A 55 5.30 15.34 -10.51
N LEU A 56 5.48 16.50 -9.88
CA LEU A 56 4.62 17.65 -10.12
C LEU A 56 4.79 18.03 -11.60
N GLY A 57 3.75 17.85 -12.43
CA GLY A 57 3.78 18.19 -13.84
C GLY A 57 2.61 19.06 -14.26
N TYR A 58 2.86 20.01 -15.17
CA TYR A 58 1.83 20.86 -15.78
C TYR A 58 0.68 20.04 -16.41
N ALA A 59 0.98 18.85 -16.93
CA ALA A 59 -0.03 17.94 -17.48
C ALA A 59 -1.02 17.43 -16.42
N ALA A 60 -0.58 17.18 -15.18
CA ALA A 60 -1.48 16.78 -14.10
C ALA A 60 -2.38 17.96 -13.68
N ALA A 61 -1.80 19.16 -13.55
CA ALA A 61 -2.55 20.38 -13.25
C ALA A 61 -3.60 20.70 -14.34
N ALA A 62 -3.21 20.61 -15.61
CA ALA A 62 -4.13 20.79 -16.73
C ALA A 62 -5.30 19.80 -16.66
N ARG A 63 -5.04 18.51 -16.37
CA ARG A 63 -6.11 17.51 -16.22
C ARG A 63 -7.04 17.82 -15.05
N SER A 64 -6.52 18.16 -13.87
CA SER A 64 -7.37 18.53 -12.73
C SER A 64 -8.17 19.80 -13.01
N GLY A 65 -7.56 20.78 -13.68
CA GLY A 65 -8.23 22.01 -14.12
C GLY A 65 -9.31 21.77 -15.15
N ALA A 66 -9.09 20.84 -16.08
CA ALA A 66 -10.08 20.43 -17.07
C ALA A 66 -11.31 19.84 -16.42
N VAL A 67 -11.14 18.91 -15.47
CA VAL A 67 -12.25 18.27 -14.75
C VAL A 67 -13.10 19.32 -14.03
N ASN A 68 -12.46 20.25 -13.33
CA ASN A 68 -13.18 21.35 -12.67
C ASN A 68 -13.78 22.34 -13.68
N GLY A 69 -13.10 22.57 -14.81
CA GLY A 69 -13.56 23.41 -15.90
C GLY A 69 -14.75 22.83 -16.67
N ILE A 70 -14.91 21.50 -16.73
CA ILE A 70 -16.11 20.85 -17.26
C ILE A 70 -17.31 21.21 -16.39
N LEU A 71 -17.17 21.12 -15.07
CA LEU A 71 -18.26 21.47 -14.15
C LEU A 71 -18.65 22.95 -14.30
N LEU A 72 -17.66 23.84 -14.34
CA LEU A 72 -17.88 25.28 -14.50
C LEU A 72 -18.46 25.62 -15.89
N GLY A 73 -17.93 25.00 -16.94
CA GLY A 73 -18.39 25.14 -18.31
C GLY A 73 -19.82 24.63 -18.48
N LEU A 74 -20.15 23.49 -17.88
CA LEU A 74 -21.50 22.94 -17.87
C LEU A 74 -22.48 23.90 -17.18
N LEU A 75 -22.09 24.46 -16.03
CA LEU A 75 -22.90 25.44 -15.31
C LEU A 75 -23.18 26.69 -16.15
N PHE A 76 -22.13 27.35 -16.66
CA PHE A 76 -22.32 28.56 -17.46
C PHE A 76 -23.05 28.29 -18.77
N SER A 77 -22.76 27.15 -19.40
CA SER A 77 -23.41 26.74 -20.63
C SER A 77 -24.91 26.48 -20.40
N ALA A 78 -25.27 25.82 -19.30
CA ALA A 78 -26.66 25.66 -18.90
C ALA A 78 -27.35 27.00 -18.66
N ILE A 79 -26.74 27.91 -17.89
CA ILE A 79 -27.31 29.25 -17.64
C ILE A 79 -27.54 30.02 -18.95
N PHE A 80 -26.58 29.99 -19.88
CA PHE A 80 -26.69 30.65 -21.17
C PHE A 80 -27.80 30.07 -22.06
N VAL A 81 -27.93 28.75 -22.10
CA VAL A 81 -28.98 28.07 -22.86
C VAL A 81 -30.36 28.35 -22.27
N LEU A 82 -30.53 28.28 -20.94
CA LEU A 82 -31.80 28.60 -20.29
C LEU A 82 -32.19 30.08 -20.42
N GLY A 83 -31.20 30.98 -20.44
CA GLY A 83 -31.42 32.43 -20.59
C GLY A 83 -31.66 32.88 -22.04
N THR A 84 -31.43 32.03 -23.04
CA THR A 84 -31.50 32.39 -24.47
C THR A 84 -32.53 31.53 -25.20
N PRO A 85 -33.71 32.08 -25.57
CA PRO A 85 -34.67 31.38 -26.42
C PRO A 85 -34.01 31.02 -27.77
N ASN A 86 -34.08 29.76 -28.20
CA ASN A 86 -33.40 29.21 -29.39
C ASN A 86 -31.87 29.13 -29.35
N ALA A 87 -31.27 28.94 -28.17
CA ALA A 87 -29.84 28.66 -28.08
C ALA A 87 -29.45 27.45 -28.95
N ALA A 88 -28.56 27.67 -29.93
CA ALA A 88 -28.01 26.59 -30.74
C ALA A 88 -27.15 25.66 -29.87
N ILE A 89 -27.19 24.34 -30.13
CA ILE A 89 -26.32 23.35 -29.48
C ILE A 89 -24.83 23.73 -29.63
N GLN A 90 -24.48 24.41 -30.74
CA GLN A 90 -23.15 24.96 -30.97
C GLN A 90 -22.72 25.98 -29.90
N LEU A 91 -23.65 26.82 -29.43
CA LEU A 91 -23.38 27.80 -28.37
C LEU A 91 -23.12 27.08 -27.04
N PHE A 92 -23.87 26.03 -26.75
CA PHE A 92 -23.64 25.20 -25.55
C PHE A 92 -22.23 24.60 -25.55
N ILE A 93 -21.84 23.98 -26.66
CA ILE A 93 -20.51 23.38 -26.81
C ILE A 93 -19.43 24.46 -26.74
N GLY A 94 -19.63 25.61 -27.37
CA GLY A 94 -18.69 26.73 -27.32
C GLY A 94 -18.43 27.24 -25.89
N VAL A 95 -19.48 27.54 -25.14
CA VAL A 95 -19.37 28.02 -23.74
C VAL A 95 -18.77 26.96 -22.83
N MET A 96 -19.13 25.68 -23.04
CA MET A 96 -18.54 24.55 -22.33
C MET A 96 -17.02 24.49 -22.56
N LEU A 97 -16.57 24.51 -23.81
CA LEU A 97 -15.15 24.45 -24.16
C LEU A 97 -14.36 25.62 -23.58
N VAL A 98 -14.93 26.82 -23.57
CA VAL A 98 -14.32 27.98 -22.93
C VAL A 98 -14.18 27.78 -21.42
N GLY A 99 -15.22 27.24 -20.75
CA GLY A 99 -15.15 26.91 -19.32
C GLY A 99 -14.07 25.88 -18.99
N ILE A 100 -13.91 24.86 -19.84
CA ILE A 100 -12.85 23.85 -19.73
C ILE A 100 -11.48 24.50 -19.91
N ALA A 101 -11.29 25.28 -20.96
CA ALA A 101 -10.02 25.96 -21.25
C ALA A 101 -9.63 26.93 -20.13
N LEU A 102 -10.59 27.69 -19.61
CA LEU A 102 -10.37 28.61 -18.50
C LEU A 102 -10.03 27.85 -17.21
N GLY A 103 -10.74 26.75 -16.92
CA GLY A 103 -10.45 25.88 -15.77
C GLY A 103 -9.05 25.26 -15.84
N MET A 104 -8.64 24.79 -17.03
CA MET A 104 -7.27 24.32 -17.27
C MET A 104 -6.25 25.43 -17.03
N LEU A 105 -6.46 26.61 -17.62
CA LEU A 105 -5.55 27.76 -17.51
C LEU A 105 -5.39 28.20 -16.05
N MET A 106 -6.49 28.35 -15.32
CA MET A 106 -6.48 28.73 -13.91
C MET A 106 -5.74 27.70 -13.07
N SER A 107 -5.98 26.40 -13.30
CA SER A 107 -5.26 25.35 -12.57
C SER A 107 -3.76 25.36 -12.84
N ILE A 108 -3.34 25.61 -14.09
CA ILE A 108 -1.92 25.77 -14.46
C ILE A 108 -1.31 26.99 -13.76
N ILE A 109 -2.02 28.12 -13.71
CA ILE A 109 -1.56 29.34 -13.03
C ILE A 109 -1.41 29.08 -11.53
N THR A 110 -2.45 28.57 -10.86
CA THR A 110 -2.40 28.22 -9.43
C THR A 110 -1.26 27.24 -9.15
N TYR A 111 -1.12 26.23 -10.00
CA TYR A 111 -0.04 25.27 -9.92
C TYR A 111 1.33 25.93 -10.05
N SER A 112 1.52 26.87 -10.97
CA SER A 112 2.79 27.59 -11.14
C SER A 112 3.20 28.39 -9.90
N ILE A 113 2.21 28.96 -9.19
CA ILE A 113 2.43 29.71 -7.95
C ILE A 113 2.87 28.75 -6.82
N VAL A 114 2.19 27.60 -6.69
CA VAL A 114 2.46 26.59 -5.65
C VAL A 114 3.75 25.81 -5.91
N ARG A 115 4.10 25.57 -7.19
CA ARG A 115 5.25 24.75 -7.61
C ARG A 115 6.60 25.32 -7.18
N ARG A 116 6.71 26.60 -6.82
CA ARG A 116 7.96 27.36 -6.67
C ARG A 116 9.05 26.72 -5.76
N ARG A 117 8.78 25.64 -5.02
CA ARG A 117 9.78 25.01 -4.14
C ARG A 117 9.99 23.49 -4.24
N ARG A 118 9.17 22.69 -4.95
CA ARG A 118 9.35 21.21 -5.00
C ARG A 118 8.83 20.59 -6.30
N ASP A 119 9.67 19.80 -6.99
CA ASP A 119 9.31 19.05 -8.21
C ASP A 119 8.55 17.73 -7.94
N TYR A 120 8.11 17.51 -6.70
CA TYR A 120 7.49 16.26 -6.25
C TYR A 120 6.22 16.54 -5.46
N THR A 121 5.16 15.75 -5.72
CA THR A 121 3.97 15.74 -4.87
C THR A 121 4.22 14.69 -3.81
N SER A 122 4.22 15.11 -2.55
CA SER A 122 4.27 14.21 -1.43
C SER A 122 3.01 14.33 -0.60
N ILE A 123 2.54 13.17 -0.14
CA ILE A 123 1.49 13.09 0.87
C ILE A 123 2.17 12.63 2.14
N THR A 124 2.10 13.45 3.19
CA THR A 124 2.56 13.08 4.52
C THR A 124 1.50 12.25 5.19
N GLN A 125 1.81 11.00 5.51
CA GLN A 125 0.94 10.09 6.24
C GLN A 125 1.57 9.72 7.58
N VAL A 126 0.80 9.74 8.66
CA VAL A 126 1.25 9.28 9.97
C VAL A 126 0.68 7.89 10.20
N LEU A 127 1.55 6.88 10.26
CA LEU A 127 1.19 5.49 10.55
C LEU A 127 1.67 5.13 11.96
N ALA A 128 0.91 4.33 12.69
CA ALA A 128 1.34 3.78 13.98
C ALA A 128 1.83 2.34 13.80
N ASP A 129 2.81 1.95 14.60
CA ASP A 129 3.37 0.59 14.60
C ASP A 129 2.48 -0.39 15.35
N ARG A 130 1.77 0.11 16.36
CA ARG A 130 0.82 -0.65 17.17
C ARG A 130 -0.24 0.29 17.73
N TYR A 131 -1.38 -0.30 18.05
CA TYR A 131 -2.54 0.38 18.62
C TYR A 131 -2.91 -0.28 19.94
N GLU A 132 -3.08 0.52 20.99
CA GLU A 132 -3.56 0.07 22.28
C GLU A 132 -4.97 0.59 22.52
N VAL A 133 -5.84 -0.26 23.05
CA VAL A 133 -7.15 0.17 23.54
C VAL A 133 -7.06 0.35 25.04
N THR A 134 -7.27 1.59 25.49
CA THR A 134 -7.22 1.99 26.90
C THR A 134 -8.61 2.38 27.39
N VAL A 135 -8.93 2.07 28.65
CA VAL A 135 -10.22 2.41 29.26
C VAL A 135 -10.01 3.13 30.58
N LEU A 136 -10.80 4.17 30.86
CA LEU A 136 -10.69 4.91 32.11
C LEU A 136 -10.89 3.99 33.34
N PRO A 137 -10.26 4.30 34.50
CA PRO A 137 -10.30 3.45 35.69
C PRO A 137 -11.71 3.09 36.18
N ARG A 138 -12.70 3.97 35.98
CA ARG A 138 -14.10 3.73 36.36
C ARG A 138 -14.75 2.53 35.67
N SER A 139 -14.27 2.16 34.49
CA SER A 139 -14.88 1.12 33.64
C SER A 139 -13.92 -0.05 33.35
N ILE A 140 -12.72 -0.04 33.93
CA ILE A 140 -11.64 -1.00 33.61
C ILE A 140 -11.98 -2.45 34.01
N HIS A 141 -12.62 -2.64 35.16
CA HIS A 141 -12.96 -3.97 35.67
C HIS A 141 -13.93 -4.70 34.72
N ARG A 142 -14.98 -3.99 34.28
CA ARG A 142 -15.93 -4.53 33.29
C ARG A 142 -15.27 -4.75 31.93
N ALA A 143 -14.42 -3.81 31.48
CA ALA A 143 -13.68 -3.96 30.23
C ALA A 143 -12.81 -5.23 30.21
N ARG A 144 -12.14 -5.54 31.32
CA ARG A 144 -11.33 -6.76 31.47
C ARG A 144 -12.17 -8.02 31.45
N GLU A 145 -13.36 -8.02 32.05
CA GLU A 145 -14.27 -9.16 31.99
C GLU A 145 -14.75 -9.44 30.55
N VAL A 146 -15.04 -8.39 29.78
CA VAL A 146 -15.51 -8.48 28.40
C VAL A 146 -14.40 -8.96 27.47
N VAL A 147 -13.22 -8.36 27.57
CA VAL A 147 -12.04 -8.73 26.75
C VAL A 147 -11.52 -10.11 27.15
N GLY A 148 -11.50 -10.45 28.45
CA GLY A 148 -11.12 -11.78 28.92
C GLY A 148 -12.08 -12.89 28.45
N ARG A 149 -13.33 -12.55 28.12
CA ARG A 149 -14.32 -13.50 27.57
C ARG A 149 -14.24 -13.65 26.05
N THR A 150 -13.72 -12.65 25.33
CA THR A 150 -13.64 -12.64 23.85
C THR A 150 -12.24 -12.91 23.32
N VAL A 151 -11.21 -12.69 24.13
CA VAL A 151 -9.80 -12.86 23.79
C VAL A 151 -9.20 -13.88 24.75
N ALA A 152 -9.34 -15.17 24.45
CA ALA A 152 -8.25 -16.08 24.78
C ALA A 152 -6.99 -15.44 24.19
N PRO A 153 -5.89 -15.28 24.96
CA PRO A 153 -4.78 -14.43 24.58
C PRO A 153 -4.32 -14.85 23.19
N ALA A 154 -4.70 -14.05 22.17
CA ALA A 154 -4.17 -14.20 20.84
C ALA A 154 -2.68 -13.98 21.05
N ALA A 155 -1.94 -15.09 21.03
CA ALA A 155 -0.59 -15.21 21.53
C ALA A 155 0.14 -13.90 21.28
N ALA A 156 0.54 -13.23 22.38
CA ALA A 156 1.56 -12.20 22.34
C ALA A 156 2.54 -12.67 21.27
N HIS A 157 2.67 -11.92 20.18
CA HIS A 157 3.54 -12.31 19.09
C HIS A 157 4.91 -12.53 19.73
N ARG A 158 5.22 -13.82 19.93
CA ARG A 158 6.56 -14.25 20.24
C ARG A 158 7.36 -13.65 19.08
N PRO A 159 8.37 -12.82 19.34
CA PRO A 159 9.24 -12.37 18.27
C PRO A 159 9.61 -13.61 17.46
N PRO A 160 9.58 -13.57 16.11
CA PRO A 160 9.82 -14.75 15.30
C PRO A 160 11.10 -15.38 15.83
N THR A 161 10.96 -16.57 16.41
CA THR A 161 12.10 -17.43 16.72
C THR A 161 12.78 -17.64 15.39
N ALA A 162 13.89 -16.92 15.20
CA ALA A 162 14.80 -17.13 14.10
C ALA A 162 15.05 -18.64 13.99
N PRO A 163 15.04 -19.23 12.79
CA PRO A 163 15.41 -20.63 12.65
C PRO A 163 16.81 -20.81 13.24
N VAL A 164 16.88 -21.60 14.30
CA VAL A 164 18.12 -22.05 14.91
C VAL A 164 18.75 -23.01 13.90
N SER A 165 19.56 -22.49 12.99
CA SER A 165 20.59 -23.22 12.24
C SER A 165 21.48 -22.27 11.45
N ALA A 166 22.55 -21.82 12.10
CA ALA A 166 23.92 -21.90 11.60
C ALA A 166 24.85 -21.45 12.75
N ALA A 167 25.82 -22.30 13.04
CA ALA A 167 26.88 -22.21 14.05
C ALA A 167 27.08 -20.86 14.75
N THR A 168 27.01 -20.89 16.09
CA THR A 168 27.70 -19.92 16.95
C THR A 168 29.16 -19.84 16.50
N PRO A 169 29.70 -18.67 16.09
CA PRO A 169 31.15 -18.51 16.02
C PRO A 169 31.64 -18.53 17.47
N ASP A 170 32.50 -19.49 17.81
CA ASP A 170 33.19 -19.50 19.10
C ASP A 170 33.99 -18.20 19.26
N THR A 171 33.52 -17.29 20.11
CA THR A 171 34.19 -16.01 20.40
C THR A 171 35.44 -16.16 21.28
N SER A 172 35.94 -17.38 21.48
CA SER A 172 37.13 -17.67 22.30
C SER A 172 38.45 -17.54 21.54
N THR A 173 38.43 -17.21 20.24
CA THR A 173 39.63 -16.98 19.42
C THR A 173 39.67 -15.53 18.92
N PRO A 174 40.78 -14.78 19.10
CA PRO A 174 40.88 -13.40 18.61
C PRO A 174 40.75 -13.33 17.08
N PRO A 175 40.01 -12.36 16.51
CA PRO A 175 39.81 -12.26 15.07
C PRO A 175 41.14 -11.92 14.37
N GLN A 176 41.57 -12.77 13.43
CA GLN A 176 42.63 -12.41 12.50
C GLN A 176 42.05 -11.48 11.43
N TYR A 177 42.61 -10.29 11.33
CA TYR A 177 42.18 -9.27 10.37
C TYR A 177 42.64 -9.66 8.96
N GLY A 178 41.71 -9.88 8.03
CA GLY A 178 42.03 -10.16 6.62
C GLY A 178 41.10 -11.13 5.89
N GLU A 179 40.16 -11.80 6.57
CA GLU A 179 39.27 -12.76 5.91
C GLU A 179 38.03 -12.07 5.30
N ARG A 180 37.85 -12.25 3.99
CA ARG A 180 36.68 -11.74 3.26
C ARG A 180 35.51 -12.69 3.49
N VAL A 181 34.44 -12.19 4.09
CA VAL A 181 33.16 -12.90 4.19
C VAL A 181 32.50 -12.91 2.81
N ASP A 182 32.26 -14.10 2.25
CA ASP A 182 31.52 -14.24 1.00
C ASP A 182 30.02 -13.93 1.19
N PRO A 183 29.39 -13.15 0.29
CA PRO A 183 27.96 -12.88 0.37
C PRO A 183 27.14 -14.14 0.01
N PRO A 184 25.93 -14.30 0.58
CA PRO A 184 25.09 -15.48 0.33
C PRO A 184 24.60 -15.53 -1.12
N GLN A 185 24.77 -16.67 -1.77
CA GLN A 185 24.24 -16.93 -3.11
C GLN A 185 22.73 -17.19 -3.02
N TYR A 186 21.94 -16.25 -3.50
CA TYR A 186 20.49 -16.40 -3.68
C TYR A 186 20.20 -16.78 -5.13
N GLY A 187 19.68 -17.98 -5.40
CA GLY A 187 19.34 -18.35 -6.78
C GLY A 187 18.97 -19.79 -7.14
N GLU A 188 18.87 -20.75 -6.21
CA GLU A 188 18.56 -22.13 -6.62
C GLU A 188 17.05 -22.35 -6.82
N ARG A 189 16.63 -22.42 -8.09
CA ARG A 189 15.24 -22.69 -8.51
C ARG A 189 14.94 -24.18 -8.33
N LEU A 190 14.01 -24.51 -7.44
CA LEU A 190 13.41 -25.85 -7.30
C LEU A 190 12.79 -26.30 -8.64
N ALA A 191 13.20 -27.46 -9.14
CA ALA A 191 12.60 -28.09 -10.32
C ALA A 191 11.18 -28.61 -10.00
N PRO A 192 10.22 -28.55 -10.96
CA PRO A 192 8.86 -29.04 -10.75
C PRO A 192 8.78 -30.58 -10.71
N PRO A 193 7.78 -31.17 -10.03
CA PRO A 193 7.71 -32.60 -9.77
C PRO A 193 7.31 -33.42 -11.01
N THR A 194 8.14 -34.38 -11.40
CA THR A 194 7.78 -35.43 -12.37
C THR A 194 7.03 -36.55 -11.65
N THR A 195 5.73 -36.70 -11.95
CA THR A 195 4.94 -37.87 -11.58
C THR A 195 5.41 -39.09 -12.36
N SER A 196 5.96 -40.09 -11.68
CA SER A 196 6.10 -41.46 -12.20
C SER A 196 4.93 -42.31 -11.73
N PRO A 197 4.28 -43.04 -12.64
CA PRO A 197 3.62 -44.30 -12.29
C PRO A 197 4.12 -45.49 -13.12
N GLY A 198 4.66 -46.50 -12.43
CA GLY A 198 4.41 -47.94 -12.62
C GLY A 198 4.59 -48.62 -13.99
N GLU A 199 5.61 -49.47 -14.06
CA GLU A 199 5.82 -50.65 -14.95
C GLU A 199 4.56 -51.57 -15.03
N PRO A 200 4.27 -52.34 -16.13
CA PRO A 200 5.09 -53.49 -16.52
C PRO A 200 5.25 -53.84 -18.02
N ALA A 201 6.38 -54.48 -18.31
CA ALA A 201 6.63 -55.54 -19.31
C ALA A 201 6.33 -55.30 -20.81
N THR A 202 7.35 -55.47 -21.67
CA THR A 202 7.62 -56.62 -22.57
C THR A 202 8.52 -56.15 -23.73
N ALA A 203 9.71 -56.73 -23.89
CA ALA A 203 10.49 -56.66 -25.15
C ALA A 203 9.87 -57.66 -26.15
N PRO A 204 9.95 -57.50 -27.50
CA PRO A 204 11.23 -57.56 -28.22
C PRO A 204 11.34 -56.70 -29.52
N THR A 205 12.58 -56.57 -30.01
CA THR A 205 13.06 -56.66 -31.41
C THR A 205 12.22 -56.04 -32.55
N ASP A 206 12.76 -55.08 -33.33
CA ASP A 206 13.50 -55.39 -34.56
C ASP A 206 13.99 -54.13 -35.30
N ASP A 207 15.14 -54.33 -35.94
CA ASP A 207 15.65 -53.78 -37.20
C ASP A 207 15.65 -52.29 -37.61
N ALA A 208 16.85 -51.91 -38.08
CA ALA A 208 17.13 -51.13 -39.31
C ALA A 208 16.66 -49.67 -39.41
N ALA A 209 17.34 -48.73 -40.07
CA ALA A 209 18.65 -48.56 -40.67
C ALA A 209 18.59 -47.18 -41.36
N VAL A 210 19.75 -46.54 -41.60
CA VAL A 210 20.00 -45.53 -42.65
C VAL A 210 19.35 -44.15 -42.40
N GLY A 211 20.11 -43.07 -42.20
CA GLY A 211 20.89 -42.36 -43.24
C GLY A 211 19.96 -41.39 -43.98
N ASP A 212 20.27 -40.16 -44.34
CA ASP A 212 21.53 -39.45 -44.62
C ASP A 212 21.13 -38.01 -45.03
N GLY A 213 22.10 -37.09 -45.06
CA GLY A 213 22.04 -35.81 -45.78
C GLY A 213 21.49 -34.65 -44.95
N GLY A 214 22.28 -33.63 -44.58
CA GLY A 214 23.03 -32.74 -45.49
C GLY A 214 22.09 -31.58 -45.91
N GLU A 215 22.40 -30.29 -45.89
CA GLU A 215 23.66 -29.56 -45.85
C GLU A 215 23.39 -28.16 -45.29
N GLN A 216 24.46 -27.57 -44.76
CA GLN A 216 24.57 -26.17 -44.35
C GLN A 216 24.79 -25.27 -45.58
N GLY A 217 24.22 -24.07 -45.57
CA GLY A 217 24.47 -23.04 -46.57
C GLY A 217 24.18 -21.63 -46.01
N PRO A 218 25.15 -20.72 -45.88
CA PRO A 218 25.06 -19.54 -45.02
C PRO A 218 24.99 -18.18 -45.74
N THR A 219 24.91 -17.10 -44.93
CA THR A 219 25.41 -15.70 -45.09
C THR A 219 24.43 -14.51 -45.28
N PRO A 220 24.78 -13.33 -44.70
CA PRO A 220 23.89 -12.21 -44.35
C PRO A 220 24.11 -10.96 -45.27
N PRO A 221 23.52 -9.77 -44.99
CA PRO A 221 23.15 -8.79 -46.03
C PRO A 221 24.20 -7.68 -46.28
N GLU A 222 24.08 -7.00 -47.42
CA GLU A 222 24.72 -5.69 -47.65
C GLU A 222 23.77 -4.69 -48.37
N ARG A 223 23.76 -3.47 -47.81
CA ARG A 223 23.29 -2.14 -48.27
C ARG A 223 21.81 -1.76 -48.19
#